data_AF-A0A3L6PKZ7-F1
#
_entry.id   AF-A0A3L6PKZ7-F1
#
_cell.length_a   1.000
_cell.length_b   1.000
_cell.length_c   1.000
_cell.angle_alpha   90.00
_cell.angle_beta   90.00
_cell.angle_gamma   90.00
#
_symmetry.space_group_name_H-M   'P 1'
#
loop_
_entity.id
_entity.type
_entity.pdbx_description
1 polymer ?
#
loop_
_entity_poly.entity_id
_entity_poly.type
_entity_poly.pdbx_seq_one_letter_code
_entity_poly.pdbx_strand_id
1 'polypeptide(L)'
;MSLDAPPGAHLHGELTVNKSLFCFPPNNSAATSSGVFAGDDPLKFYFPLLLYHVCTVFALSRAIHAMLRRANVPLVISQILAGALLGPSFLGKVLPHAGELFATPEGWVQINTVGGYAFMLQIFVVGFKTDLGMIVKSGKKAVAIAFFGTAAPHLTMFAAGAALKARVPAAWKATFMLTNLNSW
;
A
#
# COMPACT_ATOMS: atom_id res chain seq x y z
N MET A 1 -7.59 -51.40 -24.67
CA MET A 1 -8.38 -51.54 -23.43
C MET A 1 -8.45 -50.15 -22.84
N SER A 2 -9.58 -49.52 -23.06
CA SER A 2 -9.88 -48.10 -22.83
C SER A 2 -10.01 -47.81 -21.34
N LEU A 3 -9.49 -46.67 -20.90
CA LEU A 3 -10.04 -45.93 -19.76
C LEU A 3 -10.26 -44.49 -20.24
N ASP A 4 -11.49 -44.27 -20.70
CA ASP A 4 -12.06 -42.97 -21.03
C ASP A 4 -11.92 -42.00 -19.85
N ALA A 5 -11.28 -40.86 -20.11
CA ALA A 5 -11.37 -39.68 -19.27
C ALA A 5 -12.77 -39.08 -19.44
N PRO A 6 -13.51 -38.78 -18.37
CA PRO A 6 -14.82 -38.14 -18.51
C PRO A 6 -14.66 -36.72 -19.07
N PRO A 7 -15.59 -36.27 -19.94
CA PRO A 7 -15.48 -35.01 -20.67
C PRO A 7 -15.68 -33.82 -19.74
N GLY A 8 -15.04 -32.70 -20.10
CA GLY A 8 -15.08 -31.45 -19.36
C GLY A 8 -16.51 -31.03 -19.02
N ALA A 9 -16.82 -31.01 -17.72
CA ALA A 9 -18.00 -30.36 -17.20
C ALA A 9 -17.83 -28.85 -17.40
N HIS A 10 -18.46 -28.34 -18.47
CA HIS A 10 -18.83 -26.94 -18.59
C HIS A 10 -19.75 -26.59 -17.42
N LEU A 11 -19.17 -26.13 -16.31
CA LEU A 11 -19.88 -25.46 -15.25
C LEU A 11 -20.33 -24.09 -15.78
N HIS A 12 -21.45 -24.09 -16.48
CA HIS A 12 -22.35 -22.93 -16.65
C HIS A 12 -23.01 -22.61 -15.29
N GLY A 13 -22.20 -22.43 -14.26
CA GLY A 13 -22.61 -21.85 -12.99
C GLY A 13 -22.23 -20.39 -13.06
N GLU A 14 -23.23 -19.52 -13.15
CA GLU A 14 -23.10 -18.11 -12.78
C GLU A 14 -22.71 -18.07 -11.29
N LEU A 15 -21.46 -18.36 -10.98
CA LEU A 15 -20.88 -17.94 -9.72
C LEU A 15 -20.88 -16.42 -9.86
N THR A 16 -21.82 -15.77 -9.18
CA THR A 16 -21.71 -14.39 -8.77
C THR A 16 -20.49 -14.31 -7.84
N VAL A 17 -19.30 -14.47 -8.42
CA VAL A 17 -18.04 -14.19 -7.76
C VAL A 17 -18.16 -12.73 -7.42
N ASN A 18 -18.42 -12.45 -6.15
CA ASN A 18 -18.30 -11.13 -5.62
C ASN A 18 -16.94 -10.61 -6.13
N LYS A 19 -16.98 -9.51 -6.90
CA LYS A 19 -15.83 -8.98 -7.65
C LYS A 19 -14.64 -8.56 -6.75
N SER A 20 -14.77 -8.78 -5.44
CA SER A 20 -13.76 -8.59 -4.40
C SER A 20 -12.87 -9.81 -4.12
N LEU A 21 -13.15 -10.99 -4.68
CA LEU A 21 -12.31 -12.19 -4.49
C LEU A 21 -11.26 -12.34 -5.60
N PHE A 22 -10.04 -11.89 -5.33
CA PHE A 22 -8.86 -12.20 -6.15
C PHE A 22 -8.39 -13.62 -5.84
N CYS A 23 -8.73 -14.57 -6.70
CA CYS A 23 -8.20 -15.92 -6.65
C CYS A 23 -6.91 -16.00 -7.48
N PHE A 24 -5.77 -16.21 -6.81
CA PHE A 24 -4.52 -16.49 -7.51
C PHE A 24 -4.43 -17.98 -7.85
N PRO A 25 -4.17 -18.35 -9.11
CA PRO A 25 -4.09 -19.75 -9.51
C PRO A 25 -2.87 -20.42 -8.85
N PRO A 26 -3.06 -21.56 -8.16
CA PRO A 26 -2.00 -22.21 -7.37
C PRO A 26 -0.89 -22.87 -8.20
N ASN A 27 -1.04 -22.95 -9.52
CA ASN A 27 -0.12 -23.68 -10.40
C ASN A 27 1.06 -22.85 -10.95
N ASN A 28 1.00 -21.52 -10.86
CA ASN A 28 1.97 -20.63 -11.52
C ASN A 28 2.90 -19.88 -10.56
N SER A 29 2.68 -19.97 -9.24
CA SER A 29 3.47 -19.23 -8.25
C SER A 29 3.62 -20.04 -6.96
N ALA A 30 4.70 -20.82 -6.86
CA ALA A 30 5.05 -21.49 -5.61
C ALA A 30 5.62 -20.50 -4.57
N ALA A 31 5.62 -20.89 -3.30
CA ALA A 31 6.16 -20.05 -2.22
C ALA A 31 7.69 -19.86 -2.29
N THR A 32 8.40 -20.76 -2.95
CA THR A 32 9.88 -20.75 -3.04
C THR A 32 10.33 -21.23 -4.41
N SER A 33 11.35 -20.57 -4.96
CA SER A 33 11.98 -20.93 -6.25
C SER A 33 13.05 -22.00 -6.03
N SER A 34 13.22 -22.90 -7.00
CA SER A 34 14.33 -23.87 -7.02
C SER A 34 15.69 -23.21 -7.35
N GLY A 35 15.71 -21.89 -7.56
CA GLY A 35 16.89 -21.06 -7.75
C GLY A 35 17.16 -20.72 -9.21
N VAL A 36 17.80 -19.57 -9.45
CA VAL A 36 18.15 -19.08 -10.80
C VAL A 36 19.04 -20.05 -11.58
N PHE A 37 19.84 -20.85 -10.87
CA PHE A 37 20.71 -21.87 -11.46
C PHE A 37 19.93 -23.08 -12.02
N ALA A 38 18.66 -23.25 -11.62
CA ALA A 38 17.76 -24.26 -12.20
C ALA A 38 17.06 -23.77 -13.48
N GLY A 39 17.29 -22.51 -13.91
CA GLY A 39 16.63 -21.89 -15.06
C GLY A 39 15.25 -21.29 -14.75
N ASP A 40 14.85 -21.26 -13.48
CA ASP A 40 13.60 -20.65 -13.02
C ASP A 40 13.71 -19.12 -12.95
N ASP A 41 12.68 -18.41 -13.39
CA ASP A 41 12.53 -16.96 -13.17
C ASP A 41 12.14 -16.69 -11.70
N PRO A 42 13.03 -16.16 -10.84
CA PRO A 42 12.73 -15.98 -9.42
C PRO A 42 11.62 -14.96 -9.18
N LEU A 43 11.35 -14.05 -10.12
CA LEU A 43 10.34 -13.00 -9.98
C LEU A 43 8.89 -13.50 -10.12
N LYS A 44 8.68 -14.76 -10.52
CA LYS A 44 7.35 -15.40 -10.57
C LYS A 44 6.93 -16.02 -9.23
N PHE A 45 7.81 -16.03 -8.24
CA PHE A 45 7.55 -16.62 -6.92
C PHE A 45 7.30 -15.53 -5.87
N TYR A 46 6.39 -15.82 -4.93
CA TYR A 46 5.93 -14.84 -3.95
C TYR A 46 7.03 -14.32 -3.01
N PHE A 47 7.87 -15.21 -2.49
CA PHE A 47 8.91 -14.84 -1.52
C PHE A 47 10.03 -13.97 -2.11
N PRO A 48 10.70 -14.37 -3.20
CA PRO A 48 11.72 -13.52 -3.83
C PRO A 48 11.16 -12.20 -4.38
N LEU A 49 9.91 -12.18 -4.87
CA LEU A 49 9.24 -10.95 -5.29
C LEU A 49 9.07 -9.97 -4.11
N LEU A 50 8.61 -10.47 -2.95
CA LEU A 50 8.49 -9.66 -1.73
C LEU A 50 9.85 -9.12 -1.26
N LEU A 51 10.88 -9.97 -1.24
CA LEU A 51 12.23 -9.54 -0.86
C LEU A 51 12.76 -8.46 -1.80
N TYR A 52 12.55 -8.62 -3.10
CA TYR A 52 12.91 -7.62 -4.10
C TYR A 52 12.24 -6.27 -3.82
N HIS A 53 10.94 -6.25 -3.54
CA HIS A 53 10.21 -5.02 -3.23
C HIS A 53 10.71 -4.36 -1.95
N VAL A 54 10.89 -5.11 -0.86
CA VAL A 54 11.38 -4.58 0.42
C VAL A 54 12.80 -4.03 0.28
N CYS A 55 13.70 -4.76 -0.38
CA CYS A 55 15.07 -4.32 -0.63
C CYS A 55 15.08 -3.03 -1.47
N THR A 56 14.26 -2.95 -2.52
CA THR A 56 14.19 -1.77 -3.39
C THR A 56 13.65 -0.55 -2.63
N VAL A 57 12.57 -0.72 -1.86
CA VAL A 57 12.00 0.36 -1.02
C VAL A 57 13.02 0.84 0.01
N PHE A 58 13.73 -0.07 0.67
CA PHE A 58 14.74 0.27 1.67
C PHE A 58 15.95 0.98 1.05
N ALA A 59 16.49 0.46 -0.05
CA ALA A 59 17.62 1.05 -0.77
C ALA A 59 17.27 2.46 -1.26
N LEU A 60 16.11 2.63 -1.90
CA LEU A 60 15.67 3.93 -2.39
C LEU A 60 15.44 4.92 -1.26
N SER A 61 14.77 4.49 -0.18
CA SER A 61 14.55 5.33 1.00
C SER A 61 15.88 5.80 1.60
N ARG A 62 16.89 4.93 1.66
CA ARG A 62 18.23 5.28 2.16
C ARG A 62 18.98 6.21 1.21
N ALA A 63 18.88 6.02 -0.10
CA ALA A 63 19.49 6.90 -1.09
C ALA A 63 18.90 8.31 -1.02
N ILE A 64 17.56 8.42 -0.98
CA ILE A 64 16.86 9.69 -0.82
C ILE A 64 17.20 10.32 0.52
N HIS A 65 17.19 9.55 1.60
CA HIS A 65 17.56 10.07 2.91
C HIS A 65 19.00 10.57 2.96
N ALA A 66 19.95 9.89 2.30
CA ALA A 66 21.34 10.33 2.23
C ALA A 66 21.46 11.68 1.50
N MET A 67 20.71 11.88 0.42
CA MET A 67 20.63 13.16 -0.30
C MET A 67 19.99 14.26 0.55
N LEU A 68 18.88 13.94 1.23
CA LEU A 68 18.12 14.89 2.06
C LEU A 68 18.72 15.08 3.46
N ARG A 69 19.71 14.29 3.86
CA ARG A 69 20.38 14.39 5.17
C ARG A 69 20.93 15.79 5.40
N ARG A 70 21.36 16.45 4.33
CA ARG A 70 21.88 17.83 4.38
C ARG A 70 20.84 18.86 4.80
N ALA A 71 19.55 18.54 4.67
CA ALA A 71 18.43 19.38 5.04
C ALA A 71 17.83 19.05 6.43
N ASN A 72 18.48 18.21 7.25
CA ASN A 72 18.00 17.78 8.57
C ASN A 72 16.57 17.20 8.56
N VAL A 73 16.19 16.59 7.44
CA VAL A 73 14.85 16.00 7.26
C VAL A 73 14.76 14.69 8.03
N PRO A 74 13.72 14.46 8.85
CA PRO A 74 13.51 13.18 9.52
C PRO A 74 13.29 12.05 8.52
N LEU A 75 13.76 10.85 8.86
CA LEU A 75 13.77 9.68 7.98
C LEU A 75 12.38 9.31 7.43
N VAL A 76 11.32 9.55 8.20
CA VAL A 76 9.93 9.28 7.78
C VAL A 76 9.53 10.07 6.52
N ILE A 77 10.01 11.31 6.37
CA ILE A 77 9.68 12.15 5.21
C ILE A 77 10.38 11.60 3.96
N SER A 78 11.62 11.13 4.10
CA SER A 78 12.36 10.49 3.00
C SER A 78 11.69 9.20 2.53
N GLN A 79 11.11 8.42 3.45
CA GLN A 79 10.35 7.21 3.12
C GLN A 79 9.05 7.52 2.36
N ILE A 80 8.29 8.54 2.80
CA ILE A 80 7.08 8.98 2.11
C ILE A 80 7.42 9.42 0.68
N LEU A 81 8.51 10.17 0.50
CA LEU A 81 8.97 10.59 -0.81
C LEU A 81 9.43 9.41 -1.68
N ALA A 82 10.13 8.44 -1.09
CA ALA A 82 10.51 7.20 -1.77
C ALA A 82 9.28 6.42 -2.27
N GLY A 83 8.25 6.29 -1.42
CA GLY A 83 6.98 5.66 -1.79
C GLY A 83 6.26 6.41 -2.90
N ALA A 84 6.23 7.74 -2.85
CA ALA A 84 5.64 8.56 -3.91
C ALA A 84 6.38 8.40 -5.26
N LEU A 85 7.71 8.25 -5.24
CA LEU A 85 8.52 8.02 -6.44
C LEU A 85 8.38 6.60 -6.99
N LEU A 86 8.22 5.60 -6.13
CA LEU A 86 7.94 4.21 -6.54
C LEU A 86 6.50 4.01 -6.99
N GLY A 87 5.60 4.94 -6.66
CA GLY A 87 4.23 4.91 -7.12
C GLY A 87 4.14 4.89 -8.66
N PRO A 88 3.08 4.27 -9.22
CA PRO A 88 2.92 4.10 -10.67
C PRO A 88 2.91 5.45 -11.42
N SER A 89 2.53 6.54 -10.74
CA SER A 89 2.49 7.90 -11.29
C SER A 89 3.85 8.44 -11.74
N PHE A 90 4.93 8.08 -11.03
CA PHE A 90 6.29 8.55 -11.33
C PHE A 90 7.11 7.44 -11.98
N LEU A 91 7.09 6.24 -11.38
CA LEU A 91 7.85 5.09 -11.89
C LEU A 91 7.35 4.63 -13.26
N GLY A 92 6.03 4.66 -13.50
CA GLY A 92 5.43 4.27 -14.78
C GLY A 92 5.79 5.19 -15.96
N LYS A 93 6.24 6.43 -15.68
CA LYS A 93 6.67 7.37 -16.74
C LYS A 93 8.18 7.32 -17.00
N VAL A 94 8.98 7.11 -15.96
CA VAL A 94 10.45 7.16 -16.07
C VAL A 94 11.02 5.81 -16.45
N LEU A 95 10.52 4.71 -15.87
CA LEU A 95 11.03 3.35 -16.05
C LEU A 95 9.86 2.37 -16.22
N PRO A 96 9.30 2.22 -17.45
CA PRO A 96 8.10 1.41 -17.67
C PRO A 96 8.30 -0.06 -17.27
N HIS A 97 9.47 -0.63 -17.54
CA HIS A 97 9.81 -2.01 -17.15
C HIS A 97 9.89 -2.22 -15.62
N ALA A 98 10.39 -1.26 -14.85
CA ALA A 98 10.38 -1.37 -13.40
C ALA A 98 8.99 -1.10 -12.83
N GLY A 99 8.23 -0.19 -13.45
CA GLY A 99 6.83 0.07 -13.13
C GLY A 99 5.97 -1.18 -13.26
N GLU A 100 6.16 -1.98 -14.31
CA GLU A 100 5.45 -3.26 -14.50
C GLU A 100 5.72 -4.25 -13.36
N LEU A 101 6.94 -4.29 -12.81
CA LEU A 101 7.29 -5.19 -11.71
C LEU A 101 6.63 -4.82 -10.38
N PHE A 102 6.37 -3.54 -10.15
CA PHE A 102 5.64 -3.04 -8.97
C PHE A 102 4.12 -2.99 -9.20
N ALA A 103 3.67 -2.92 -10.45
CA ALA A 103 2.27 -2.86 -10.83
C ALA A 103 1.63 -4.24 -11.04
N THR A 104 2.37 -5.34 -10.81
CA THR A 104 1.75 -6.67 -10.80
C THR A 104 0.72 -6.75 -9.66
N PRO A 105 -0.48 -7.32 -9.90
CA PRO A 105 -1.49 -7.47 -8.87
C PRO A 105 -0.99 -8.25 -7.64
N GLU A 106 -0.14 -9.25 -7.87
CA GLU A 106 0.49 -10.07 -6.83
C GLU A 106 1.39 -9.23 -5.91
N GLY A 107 2.32 -8.48 -6.49
CA GLY A 107 3.24 -7.62 -5.73
C GLY A 107 2.53 -6.55 -4.92
N TRP A 108 1.50 -5.94 -5.50
CA TRP A 108 0.72 -4.89 -4.83
C TRP A 108 -0.04 -5.43 -3.61
N VAL A 109 -0.70 -6.58 -3.74
CA VAL A 109 -1.41 -7.21 -2.60
C VAL A 109 -0.42 -7.58 -1.50
N GLN A 110 0.73 -8.15 -1.84
CA GLN A 110 1.76 -8.53 -0.87
C GLN A 110 2.28 -7.33 -0.07
N ILE A 111 2.73 -6.26 -0.73
CA ILE A 111 3.24 -5.06 -0.05
C ILE A 111 2.13 -4.40 0.77
N ASN A 112 0.89 -4.35 0.27
CA ASN A 112 -0.22 -3.74 0.99
C ASN A 112 -0.54 -4.51 2.28
N THR A 113 -0.57 -5.85 2.21
CA THR A 113 -0.78 -6.70 3.39
C THR A 113 0.37 -6.57 4.39
N VAL A 114 1.61 -6.70 3.94
CA VAL A 114 2.80 -6.56 4.83
C VAL A 114 2.90 -5.15 5.42
N GLY A 115 2.61 -4.12 4.62
CA GLY A 115 2.56 -2.72 5.05
C GLY A 115 1.50 -2.49 6.13
N GLY A 116 0.31 -3.08 5.98
CA GLY A 116 -0.74 -3.07 7.00
C GLY A 116 -0.28 -3.70 8.31
N TYR A 117 0.34 -4.89 8.26
CA TYR A 117 0.90 -5.54 9.45
C TYR A 117 2.04 -4.73 10.08
N ALA A 118 2.95 -4.18 9.28
CA ALA A 118 4.04 -3.33 9.76
C ALA A 118 3.51 -2.08 10.47
N PHE A 119 2.46 -1.45 9.93
CA PHE A 119 1.80 -0.31 10.55
C PHE A 119 1.10 -0.68 11.86
N MET A 120 0.41 -1.81 11.91
CA MET A 120 -0.19 -2.33 13.15
C MET A 120 0.86 -2.59 14.23
N LEU A 121 1.96 -3.27 13.87
CA LEU A 121 3.09 -3.52 14.78
C LEU A 121 3.74 -2.20 15.23
N GLN A 122 3.84 -1.20 14.35
CA GLN A 122 4.38 0.11 14.70
C GLN A 122 3.52 0.81 15.75
N ILE A 123 2.19 0.81 15.59
CA ILE A 123 1.27 1.37 16.59
C ILE A 123 1.37 0.60 17.90
N PHE A 124 1.47 -0.73 17.84
CA PHE A 124 1.66 -1.56 19.03
C PHE A 124 2.94 -1.19 19.79
N VAL A 125 4.08 -1.06 19.09
CA VAL A 125 5.36 -0.66 19.71
C VAL A 125 5.28 0.75 20.29
N VAL A 126 4.63 1.69 19.61
CA VAL A 126 4.40 3.05 20.13
C VAL A 126 3.55 2.99 21.40
N GLY A 127 2.47 2.22 21.41
CA GLY A 127 1.62 2.01 22.58
C GLY A 127 2.40 1.39 23.75
N PHE A 128 3.21 0.35 23.48
CA PHE A 128 4.04 -0.32 24.48
C PHE A 128 5.12 0.60 25.06
N LYS A 129 5.73 1.47 24.23
CA LYS A 129 6.76 2.42 24.67
C LYS A 129 6.16 3.63 25.41
N THR A 130 4.85 3.85 25.29
CA THR A 130 4.17 4.99 25.90
C THR A 130 3.87 4.71 27.37
N ASP A 131 4.41 5.54 28.26
CA ASP A 131 4.16 5.48 29.70
C ASP A 131 2.73 5.97 30.01
N LEU A 132 1.85 5.06 30.43
CA LEU A 132 0.47 5.36 30.80
C LEU A 132 0.36 6.25 32.06
N GLY A 133 1.33 6.16 32.98
CA GLY A 133 1.39 7.00 34.17
C GLY A 133 1.61 8.48 33.83
N MET A 134 2.45 8.76 32.83
CA MET A 134 2.62 10.12 32.29
C MET A 134 1.33 10.66 31.66
N ILE A 135 0.55 9.81 30.98
CA ILE A 135 -0.74 10.21 30.38
C ILE A 135 -1.73 10.62 31.48
N VAL A 136 -1.87 9.81 32.54
CA VAL A 136 -2.80 10.10 33.64
C VAL A 136 -2.40 11.37 34.41
N LYS A 137 -1.10 11.58 34.64
CA LYS A 137 -0.57 12.76 35.33
C LYS A 137 -0.76 14.08 34.55
N SER A 138 -0.86 14.00 33.22
CA SER A 138 -0.99 15.18 32.36
C SER A 138 -2.33 15.93 32.52
N GLY A 139 -3.33 15.30 33.15
CA GLY A 139 -4.56 15.95 33.60
C GLY A 139 -5.46 16.53 32.50
N LYS A 140 -6.48 17.29 32.90
CA LYS A 140 -7.53 17.83 31.99
C LYS A 140 -6.99 18.78 30.91
N LYS A 141 -5.86 19.46 31.17
CA LYS A 141 -5.24 20.40 30.22
C LYS A 141 -4.66 19.67 29.01
N ALA A 142 -3.98 18.54 29.22
CA ALA A 142 -3.42 17.77 28.11
C ALA A 142 -4.52 17.16 27.24
N VAL A 143 -5.62 16.69 27.84
CA VAL A 143 -6.80 16.21 27.10
C VAL A 143 -7.40 17.33 26.25
N ALA A 144 -7.55 18.54 26.81
CA ALA A 144 -8.02 19.69 26.06
C ALA A 144 -7.09 20.03 24.88
N ILE A 145 -5.77 20.05 25.11
CA ILE A 145 -4.77 20.32 24.05
C ILE A 145 -4.83 19.24 22.95
N ALA A 146 -4.95 17.96 23.32
CA ALA A 146 -5.06 16.87 22.35
C ALA A 146 -6.35 16.98 21.52
N PHE A 147 -7.48 17.29 22.17
CA PHE A 147 -8.76 17.47 21.51
C PHE A 147 -8.74 18.66 20.55
N PHE A 148 -8.33 19.84 21.02
CA PHE A 148 -8.25 21.03 20.17
C PHE A 148 -7.19 20.90 19.08
N GLY A 149 -6.04 20.28 19.39
CA GLY A 149 -4.96 20.04 18.43
C GLY A 149 -5.33 19.06 17.33
N THR A 150 -6.25 18.13 17.58
CA THR A 150 -6.77 17.19 16.56
C THR A 150 -7.99 17.77 15.83
N ALA A 151 -8.91 18.41 16.56
CA ALA A 151 -10.14 18.96 16.01
C ALA A 151 -9.89 20.17 15.12
N ALA A 152 -8.96 21.07 15.47
CA ALA A 152 -8.66 22.26 14.67
C ALA A 152 -8.21 21.96 13.23
N PRO A 153 -7.20 21.09 12.96
CA PRO A 153 -6.84 20.72 11.61
C PRO A 153 -7.97 19.99 10.86
N HIS A 154 -8.76 19.18 11.55
CA HIS A 154 -9.92 18.52 10.95
C HIS A 154 -11.00 19.51 10.50
N LEU A 155 -11.35 20.47 11.35
CA LEU A 155 -12.35 21.50 11.06
C LEU A 155 -11.87 22.44 9.96
N THR A 156 -10.61 22.85 9.99
CA THR A 156 -10.03 23.71 8.94
C THR A 156 -9.97 22.97 7.60
N MET A 157 -9.61 21.68 7.58
CA MET A 157 -9.65 20.85 6.37
C MET A 157 -11.08 20.73 5.82
N PHE A 158 -12.07 20.47 6.68
CA PHE A 158 -13.48 20.38 6.27
C PHE A 158 -14.02 21.71 5.75
N ALA A 159 -13.76 22.82 6.45
CA ALA A 159 -14.17 24.15 6.04
C ALA A 159 -13.52 24.57 4.72
N ALA A 160 -12.22 24.31 4.54
CA ALA A 160 -11.53 24.55 3.28
C ALA A 160 -12.11 23.71 2.15
N GLY A 161 -12.42 22.42 2.40
CA GLY A 161 -13.10 21.55 1.43
C GLY A 161 -14.49 22.06 1.04
N ALA A 162 -15.28 22.52 2.01
CA ALA A 162 -16.62 23.08 1.77
C ALA A 162 -16.56 24.41 1.00
N ALA A 163 -15.61 25.29 1.34
CA ALA A 163 -15.38 26.54 0.62
C ALA A 163 -14.89 26.29 -0.82
N LEU A 164 -14.01 25.30 -1.01
CA LEU A 164 -13.49 24.93 -2.32
C LEU A 164 -14.56 24.24 -3.18
N LYS A 165 -15.50 23.49 -2.60
CA LYS A 165 -16.61 22.80 -3.30
C LYS A 165 -17.37 23.75 -4.24
N ALA A 166 -17.57 25.00 -3.82
CA ALA A 166 -18.25 26.02 -4.62
C ALA A 166 -17.43 26.48 -5.86
N ARG A 167 -16.11 26.28 -5.85
CA ARG A 167 -15.17 26.69 -6.90
C ARG A 167 -14.62 25.52 -7.73
N VAL A 168 -15.03 24.28 -7.48
CA VAL A 168 -14.55 23.11 -8.23
C VAL A 168 -15.15 23.07 -9.65
N PRO A 169 -14.31 23.12 -10.72
CA PRO A 169 -14.77 23.00 -12.10
C PRO A 169 -15.42 21.63 -12.38
N ALA A 170 -16.40 21.57 -13.28
CA ALA A 170 -17.11 20.32 -13.62
C ALA A 170 -16.16 19.19 -14.08
N ALA A 171 -15.04 19.53 -14.72
CA ALA A 171 -14.01 18.57 -15.17
C ALA A 171 -13.41 17.74 -14.01
N TRP A 172 -13.24 18.34 -12.83
CA TRP A 172 -12.68 17.67 -11.65
C TRP A 172 -13.72 16.84 -10.89
N LYS A 173 -15.01 17.17 -11.02
CA LYS A 173 -16.10 16.35 -10.48
C LYS A 173 -16.28 15.05 -11.26
N ALA A 174 -15.98 15.06 -12.56
CA ALA A 174 -16.03 13.89 -13.44
C ALA A 174 -14.76 13.02 -13.37
N THR A 175 -13.64 13.58 -12.93
CA THR A 175 -12.39 12.83 -12.75
C THR A 175 -12.43 12.05 -11.44
N PHE A 176 -12.62 10.73 -11.56
CA PHE A 176 -12.34 9.58 -10.66
C PHE A 176 -12.48 9.71 -9.12
N MET A 177 -12.08 10.82 -8.48
CA MET A 177 -12.01 10.94 -7.01
C MET A 177 -13.35 11.22 -6.30
N LEU A 178 -14.36 11.82 -6.97
CA LEU A 178 -15.62 12.21 -6.30
C LEU A 178 -16.81 11.28 -6.60
N THR A 179 -16.80 10.57 -7.73
CA THR A 179 -17.90 9.69 -8.16
C THR A 179 -17.72 8.22 -7.77
N ASN A 180 -16.51 7.81 -7.38
CA ASN A 180 -16.18 6.42 -7.00
C ASN A 180 -16.11 6.20 -5.47
N LEU A 181 -16.82 7.01 -4.68
CA LEU A 181 -16.98 6.80 -3.24
C LEU A 181 -18.23 5.96 -2.89
N ASN A 182 -19.06 5.64 -3.89
CA ASN A 182 -20.29 4.87 -3.72
C ASN A 182 -20.18 3.41 -4.22
N SER A 183 -18.96 2.94 -4.47
CA SER A 183 -18.68 1.62 -5.04
C SER A 183 -17.75 0.76 -4.17
N TRP A 184 -17.77 0.98 -2.85
CA TRP A 184 -17.22 0.08 -1.84
C TRP A 184 -18.33 -0.34 -0.88
#